data_AF-A0A392MEU4-F1
#
_entry.id   AF-A0A392MEU4-F1
#
_cell.length_a   1.000
_cell.length_b   1.000
_cell.length_c   1.000
_cell.angle_alpha   90.00
_cell.angle_beta   90.00
_cell.angle_gamma   90.00
#
_symmetry.space_group_name_H-M   'P 1'
#
loop_
_entity.id
_entity.type
_entity.pdbx_description
1 polymer ?
#
loop_
_entity_poly.entity_id
_entity_poly.type
_entity_poly.pdbx_seq_one_letter_code
_entity_poly.pdbx_strand_id
1 'polypeptide(L)' 'PQVRYHIHAVLIQDIKELIAQTNVSLYHTLREGNQCADFFAKLGASSDVDFLTHASPPEGIRDLLRNDAMGTLFLRE' A
#
# COMPACT_ATOMS: atom_id res chain seq x y z
N PRO A 1 -15.27 -23.79 -25.63
CA PRO A 1 -15.31 -22.38 -25.13
C PRO A 1 -13.99 -22.04 -24.39
N GLN A 2 -13.21 -21.07 -24.89
CA GLN A 2 -12.01 -20.61 -24.18
C GLN A 2 -12.45 -19.71 -23.02
N VAL A 3 -12.19 -20.15 -21.79
CA VAL A 3 -12.42 -19.35 -20.58
C VAL A 3 -11.22 -18.42 -20.42
N ARG A 4 -11.44 -17.11 -20.49
CA ARG A 4 -10.41 -16.11 -20.24
C ARG A 4 -10.38 -15.81 -18.74
N TYR A 5 -9.33 -16.26 -18.06
CA TYR A 5 -9.12 -15.96 -16.65
C TYR A 5 -8.54 -14.55 -16.47
N HIS A 6 -8.90 -13.90 -15.35
CA HIS A 6 -8.33 -12.63 -14.96
C HIS A 6 -6.90 -12.83 -14.46
N ILE A 7 -5.94 -12.02 -14.93
CA ILE A 7 -4.51 -12.18 -14.61
C ILE A 7 -4.19 -12.07 -13.10
N HIS A 8 -5.07 -11.41 -12.33
CA HIS A 8 -4.93 -11.25 -10.87
C HIS A 8 -5.91 -12.10 -10.07
N ALA A 9 -6.56 -13.10 -10.68
CA ALA A 9 -7.61 -13.88 -10.00
C ALA A 9 -7.13 -14.52 -8.68
N VAL A 10 -5.91 -15.06 -8.66
CA VAL A 10 -5.28 -15.64 -7.47
C VAL A 10 -5.09 -14.59 -6.38
N LEU A 11 -4.43 -13.47 -6.70
CA LEU A 11 -4.18 -12.38 -5.75
C LEU A 11 -5.47 -11.80 -5.15
N ILE A 12 -6.52 -11.65 -5.98
CA ILE A 12 -7.83 -11.17 -5.51
C ILE A 12 -8.44 -12.15 -4.50
N GLN A 13 -8.28 -13.46 -4.73
CA GLN A 13 -8.78 -14.48 -3.82
C GLN A 13 -8.01 -14.46 -2.49
N ASP A 14 -6.68 -14.38 -2.55
CA ASP A 14 -5.83 -14.28 -1.35
C ASP A 14 -6.18 -13.06 -0.49
N ILE A 15 -6.42 -11.91 -1.13
CA ILE A 15 -6.86 -10.68 -0.43
C ILE A 15 -8.20 -10.90 0.27
N LYS A 16 -9.17 -11.54 -0.39
CA LYS A 16 -10.48 -11.83 0.21
C LYS A 16 -10.37 -12.75 1.41
N GLU A 17 -9.53 -13.78 1.33
CA GLU A 17 -9.28 -14.71 2.42
C GLU A 17 -8.63 -14.00 3.61
N LEU A 18 -7.63 -13.15 3.35
CA LEU A 18 -6.98 -12.36 4.38
C LEU A 18 -7.98 -11.42 5.10
N ILE A 19 -8.84 -10.72 4.35
CA ILE A 19 -9.90 -9.87 4.93
C ILE A 19 -10.90 -10.70 5.71
N ALA A 20 -11.28 -11.89 5.26
CA ALA A 20 -12.21 -12.75 5.99
C ALA A 20 -11.60 -13.26 7.32
N GLN A 21 -10.29 -13.43 7.37
CA GLN A 21 -9.55 -13.87 8.57
C GLN A 21 -9.23 -12.73 9.55
N THR A 22 -9.29 -11.47 9.09
CA THR A 22 -8.97 -10.29 9.90
C THR A 22 -10.23 -9.47 10.17
N ASN A 23 -10.41 -8.98 11.39
CA ASN A 23 -11.56 -8.12 11.73
C ASN A 23 -11.30 -6.67 11.27
N VAL A 24 -11.30 -6.45 9.95
CA VAL A 24 -11.00 -5.15 9.33
C VAL A 24 -12.10 -4.69 8.39
N SER A 25 -12.28 -3.38 8.29
CA SER A 25 -13.18 -2.73 7.33
C SER A 25 -12.36 -2.09 6.22
N LEU A 26 -12.80 -2.25 4.97
CA LEU A 26 -12.18 -1.57 3.84
C LEU A 26 -12.88 -0.24 3.58
N TYR A 27 -12.09 0.84 3.55
CA TYR A 27 -12.54 2.16 3.17
C TYR A 27 -11.73 2.64 1.97
N HIS A 28 -12.42 3.13 0.95
CA HIS A 28 -11.76 3.87 -0.11
C HIS A 28 -11.36 5.25 0.42
N THR A 29 -10.06 5.48 0.56
CA THR A 29 -9.52 6.81 0.85
C THR A 29 -9.24 7.55 -0.45
N LEU A 30 -9.32 8.88 -0.40
CA LEU A 30 -8.79 9.71 -1.49
C LEU A 30 -7.29 9.41 -1.60
N ARG A 31 -6.83 9.15 -2.83
CA ARG A 31 -5.52 8.58 -3.17
C ARG A 31 -4.33 9.36 -2.59
N GLU A 32 -4.49 10.66 -2.36
CA GLU A 32 -3.54 11.55 -1.69
C GLU A 32 -3.33 11.25 -0.20
N GLY A 33 -4.29 10.62 0.48
CA GLY A 33 -4.26 10.36 1.91
C GLY A 33 -3.36 9.19 2.33
N ASN A 34 -2.61 8.57 1.40
CA ASN A 34 -1.72 7.47 1.74
C ASN A 34 -0.32 7.62 1.10
N GLN A 35 0.27 8.82 1.25
CA GLN A 35 1.62 9.11 0.77
C GLN A 35 2.67 8.18 1.37
N CYS A 36 2.47 7.75 2.63
CA CYS A 36 3.35 6.78 3.28
C CYS A 36 3.39 5.44 2.52
N ALA A 37 2.23 4.88 2.15
CA ALA A 37 2.20 3.64 1.37
C ALA A 37 2.80 3.82 -0.03
N ASP A 38 2.53 4.94 -0.70
CA ASP A 38 3.11 5.23 -2.02
C ASP A 38 4.64 5.34 -1.96
N PHE A 39 5.18 5.99 -0.92
CA PHE A 39 6.62 6.04 -0.66
C PHE A 39 7.22 4.64 -0.54
N PHE A 40 6.65 3.78 0.30
CA PHE A 40 7.19 2.43 0.50
C PHE A 40 7.01 1.53 -0.72
N ALA A 41 5.91 1.67 -1.48
CA ALA A 41 5.70 0.95 -2.72
C ALA A 41 6.77 1.31 -3.77
N LYS A 42 7.09 2.61 -3.91
CA LYS A 42 8.17 3.10 -4.79
C LYS A 42 9.54 2.64 -4.31
N LEU A 43 9.80 2.73 -3.01
CA LEU A 43 11.06 2.28 -2.43
C LEU A 43 11.29 0.79 -2.68
N GLY A 44 10.27 -0.04 -2.44
CA GLY A 44 10.31 -1.48 -2.73
C GLY A 44 10.49 -1.78 -4.22
N ALA A 45 9.77 -1.08 -5.11
CA ALA A 45 9.91 -1.26 -6.55
C ALA A 45 11.29 -0.86 -7.11
N SER A 46 12.03 -0.03 -6.38
CA SER A 46 13.41 0.36 -6.73
C SER A 46 14.48 -0.59 -6.16
N SER A 47 14.07 -1.62 -5.42
CA SER A 47 14.96 -2.60 -4.81
C SER A 47 14.87 -3.94 -5.54
N ASP A 48 16.02 -4.59 -5.73
CA ASP A 48 16.10 -5.98 -6.22
C ASP A 48 15.96 -7.01 -5.09
N VAL A 49 15.74 -6.57 -3.85
CA VAL A 49 15.65 -7.43 -2.67
C VAL A 49 14.19 -7.80 -2.42
N ASP A 50 13.91 -9.11 -2.36
CA ASP A 50 12.55 -9.64 -2.13
C ASP A 50 11.93 -9.15 -0.81
N PHE A 51 12.76 -8.98 0.22
CA PHE A 51 12.33 -8.52 1.54
C PHE A 51 13.43 -7.71 2.24
N LEU A 52 13.09 -6.49 2.66
CA LEU A 52 14.00 -5.59 3.35
C LEU A 52 13.40 -5.12 4.67
N THR A 53 14.15 -5.30 5.76
CA THR A 53 13.81 -4.75 7.08
C THR A 53 14.65 -3.51 7.36
N HIS A 54 13.99 -2.40 7.69
CA HIS A 54 14.66 -1.16 8.07
C HIS A 54 14.71 -1.04 9.60
N ALA A 55 15.92 -1.02 10.18
CA ALA A 55 16.11 -0.80 11.62
C ALA A 55 15.79 0.64 12.08
N SER A 56 15.74 1.57 11.14
CA SER A 56 15.38 2.97 11.35
C SER A 56 14.54 3.48 10.17
N PRO A 57 13.71 4.51 10.33
CA PRO A 57 12.91 5.07 9.23
C PRO A 57 13.81 5.48 8.05
N PRO A 58 13.50 5.06 6.81
CA PRO A 58 14.21 5.51 5.61
C PRO A 58 14.21 7.03 5.48
N GLU A 59 15.22 7.57 4.78
CA GLU A 59 15.26 9.00 4.48
C GLU A 59 14.02 9.41 3.67
N GLY A 60 13.40 10.55 4.03
CA GLY A 60 12.19 11.05 3.36
C GLY A 60 10.85 10.59 3.95
N ILE A 61 10.78 9.49 4.73
CA ILE A 61 9.48 9.04 5.30
C ILE A 61 9.02 9.89 6.50
N ARG A 62 9.95 10.55 7.21
CA ARG A 62 9.65 11.23 8.48
C ARG A 62 8.62 12.34 8.34
N ASP A 63 8.72 13.13 7.27
CA ASP A 63 7.78 14.22 7.02
C ASP A 63 6.41 13.68 6.59
N LEU A 64 6.38 12.58 5.83
CA LEU A 64 5.14 11.90 5.45
C LEU A 64 4.41 11.33 6.66
N LEU A 65 5.13 10.70 7.60
CA LEU A 65 4.56 10.22 8.86
C LEU A 65 4.00 11.36 9.73
N ARG A 66 4.68 12.51 9.74
CA ARG A 66 4.19 13.70 10.45
C ARG A 66 2.88 14.20 9.84
N ASN A 67 2.80 14.28 8.51
CA ASN A 67 1.60 14.72 7.80
C ASN A 67 0.43 13.76 8.04
N ASP A 68 0.69 12.45 8.02
CA ASP A 68 -0.31 11.42 8.33
C ASP A 68 -0.82 11.56 9.77
N ALA A 69 0.07 11.74 10.75
CA ALA A 69 -0.29 11.98 12.14
C ALA A 69 -1.09 13.29 12.35
N MET A 70 -0.86 14.30 11.51
CA MET A 70 -1.59 15.56 11.50
C MET A 70 -2.91 15.51 10.72
N GLY A 71 -3.19 14.42 10.00
CA GLY A 71 -4.36 14.30 9.12
C GLY A 71 -4.34 15.31 7.96
N THR A 72 -3.15 15.69 7.48
CA THR A 72 -3.01 16.65 6.38
C THR A 72 -3.62 16.10 5.10
N LEU A 73 -4.56 16.85 4.52
CA LEU A 73 -5.15 16.54 3.22
C LEU A 73 -4.29 17.17 2.12
N PHE A 74 -3.91 16.37 1.12
CA PHE A 74 -3.26 16.86 -0.09
C PHE A 74 -4.28 16.91 -1.22
N LEU A 75 -4.09 17.87 -2.13
CA LEU A 75 -4.86 17.99 -3.38
C LEU A 75 -4.00 17.45 -4.53
N ARG A 76 -4.63 16.86 -5.53
CA ARG A 76 -3.98 16.47 -6.78
C ARG A 76 -3.63 17.71 -7.59
N GLU A 77 -2.38 17.82 -8.03
CA GLU A 77 -2.02 18.61 -9.22
C GLU A 77 -2.30 17.82 -10.51
#